data_AF-A0A328ENB6-F1
#
_entry.id   AF-A0A328ENB6-F1
#
_cell.length_a   1.000
_cell.length_b   1.000
_cell.length_c   1.000
_cell.angle_alpha   90.00
_cell.angle_beta   90.00
_cell.angle_gamma   90.00
#
_symmetry.space_group_name_H-M   'P 1'
#
loop_
_entity.id
_entity.type
_entity.pdbx_description
1 polymer ?
#
loop_
_entity_poly.entity_id
_entity_poly.type
_entity_poly.pdbx_seq_one_letter_code
_entity_poly.pdbx_strand_id
1 'polypeptide(L)'
;MRKGLLIRVGIDSSKESGSWVAPVNPLTNEFAYVPIIELNQSILKKDFADFVEPCQKLGKPLRPFTKGETAHLDPDFSYLTYGDICGQQLNGKISYRGSPLLALNEDDLIVFYSSLDPRKTQGFEKSELIYAIIGIYILAMKPRRAVDLFPDHRLGDENAHTRVTYTEADIIATAKHSISGRLSRCIPIGELIPSGNTGAKRYFLKSDLFHKWGGFSLETNALRSYISNVAGLCHSFEMPKNFTRGSRS
;
A
#
# COMPACT_ATOMS: atom_id res chain seq x y z
N MET A 1 -11.31 17.28 -11.53
CA MET A 1 -11.29 16.57 -10.24
C MET A 1 -10.01 15.76 -10.19
N ARG A 2 -9.40 15.59 -9.01
CA ARG A 2 -8.24 14.70 -8.87
C ARG A 2 -8.73 13.27 -8.72
N LYS A 3 -8.16 12.35 -9.50
CA LYS A 3 -8.38 10.92 -9.32
C LYS A 3 -7.50 10.43 -8.18
N GLY A 4 -8.02 9.48 -7.41
CA GLY A 4 -7.29 8.79 -6.36
C GLY A 4 -7.27 7.29 -6.61
N LEU A 5 -6.11 6.67 -6.41
CA LEU A 5 -5.95 5.23 -6.40
C LEU A 5 -5.56 4.77 -4.99
N LEU A 6 -6.40 3.96 -4.36
CA LEU A 6 -6.14 3.37 -3.06
C LEU A 6 -5.48 2.00 -3.24
N ILE A 7 -4.26 1.85 -2.73
CA ILE A 7 -3.41 0.67 -2.92
C ILE A 7 -3.01 0.10 -1.57
N ARG A 8 -3.19 -1.21 -1.41
CA ARG A 8 -2.71 -1.95 -0.24
C ARG A 8 -1.24 -2.29 -0.40
N VAL A 9 -0.41 -1.92 0.56
CA VAL A 9 1.03 -2.15 0.52
C VAL A 9 1.56 -2.62 1.87
N GLY A 10 2.78 -3.15 1.86
CA GLY A 10 3.46 -3.64 3.06
C GLY A 10 3.12 -5.08 3.43
N ILE A 11 3.93 -5.63 4.34
CA ILE A 11 3.83 -7.00 4.82
C ILE A 11 2.45 -7.26 5.46
N ASP A 12 1.90 -8.45 5.18
CA ASP A 12 0.65 -8.88 5.80
C ASP A 12 0.65 -10.37 6.15
N SER A 13 -0.48 -10.83 6.68
CA SER A 13 -0.67 -12.19 7.15
C SER A 13 -0.72 -13.25 6.03
N SER A 14 -0.68 -12.87 4.76
CA SER A 14 -0.61 -13.82 3.65
C SER A 14 0.76 -14.50 3.60
N LYS A 15 0.82 -15.68 2.97
CA LYS A 15 2.08 -16.44 2.88
C LYS A 15 3.07 -15.73 1.96
N GLU A 16 2.55 -15.14 0.89
CA GLU A 16 3.27 -14.48 -0.18
C GLU A 16 3.83 -13.13 0.28
N SER A 17 3.12 -12.40 1.13
CA SER A 17 3.59 -11.11 1.65
C SER A 17 4.56 -11.24 2.82
N GLY A 18 4.51 -12.34 3.59
CA GLY A 18 5.48 -12.62 4.65
C GLY A 18 4.93 -13.12 5.99
N SER A 19 3.64 -13.44 6.07
CA SER A 19 2.95 -14.05 7.23
C SER A 19 3.13 -13.29 8.54
N TRP A 20 3.17 -11.96 8.43
CA TRP A 20 3.42 -11.07 9.56
C TRP A 20 2.79 -9.71 9.28
N VAL A 21 2.36 -8.99 10.32
CA VAL A 21 1.66 -7.70 10.15
C VAL A 21 2.40 -6.62 10.91
N ALA A 22 2.66 -5.48 10.28
CA ALA A 22 3.41 -4.39 10.90
C ALA A 22 2.66 -3.79 12.11
N PRO A 23 3.38 -3.42 13.19
CA PRO A 23 2.76 -2.90 14.40
C PRO A 23 2.29 -1.45 14.25
N VAL A 24 1.28 -1.10 15.05
CA VAL A 24 0.82 0.27 15.27
C VAL A 24 0.51 0.48 16.74
N ASN A 25 0.76 1.69 17.26
CA ASN A 25 0.23 2.13 18.53
C ASN A 25 -1.14 2.79 18.28
N PRO A 26 -2.27 2.19 18.70
CA PRO A 26 -3.59 2.74 18.40
C PRO A 26 -3.93 4.03 19.16
N LEU A 27 -3.16 4.39 20.20
CA LEU A 27 -3.37 5.64 20.94
C LEU A 27 -2.71 6.82 20.23
N THR A 28 -1.53 6.61 19.62
CA THR A 28 -0.76 7.68 18.97
C THR A 28 -0.82 7.63 17.44
N ASN A 29 -1.35 6.55 16.88
CA ASN A 29 -1.30 6.20 15.45
C ASN A 29 0.12 6.11 14.87
N GLU A 30 1.15 6.02 15.71
CA GLU A 30 2.51 5.74 15.26
C GLU A 30 2.61 4.29 14.80
N PHE A 31 3.25 4.06 13.66
CA PHE A 31 3.29 2.75 13.02
C PHE A 31 4.67 2.49 12.41
N ALA A 32 4.99 1.20 12.23
CA ALA A 32 6.10 0.79 11.38
C ALA A 32 5.55 0.44 9.99
N TYR A 33 6.22 0.91 8.94
CA TYR A 33 6.05 0.33 7.61
C TYR A 33 7.09 -0.77 7.47
N VAL A 34 6.65 -1.93 6.99
CA VAL A 34 7.54 -3.04 6.65
C VAL A 34 7.16 -3.49 5.24
N PRO A 35 8.09 -3.47 4.28
CA PRO A 35 7.84 -3.90 2.91
C PRO A 35 7.54 -5.39 2.84
N ILE A 36 6.94 -5.83 1.73
CA ILE A 36 6.80 -7.27 1.46
C ILE A 36 8.17 -7.88 1.14
N ILE A 37 8.20 -9.20 1.08
CA ILE A 37 9.40 -9.94 0.69
C ILE A 37 9.56 -9.86 -0.82
N GLU A 38 10.76 -9.57 -1.26
CA GLU A 38 11.15 -9.68 -2.66
C GLU A 38 11.22 -11.15 -3.06
N LEU A 39 10.33 -11.54 -3.98
CA LEU A 39 10.24 -12.91 -4.48
C LEU A 39 11.15 -13.14 -5.70
N ASN A 40 11.54 -12.06 -6.39
CA ASN A 40 12.44 -12.11 -7.52
C ASN A 40 13.90 -12.01 -7.06
N GLN A 41 14.82 -12.52 -7.87
CA GLN A 41 16.24 -12.27 -7.60
C GLN A 41 16.56 -10.81 -7.93
N SER A 42 16.63 -9.98 -6.89
CA SER A 42 17.12 -8.62 -7.01
C SER A 42 18.65 -8.61 -7.06
N ILE A 43 19.18 -7.85 -8.01
CA ILE A 43 20.61 -7.58 -8.16
C ILE A 43 21.00 -6.42 -7.22
N LEU A 44 20.07 -5.50 -6.96
CA LEU A 44 20.22 -4.36 -6.04
C LEU A 44 19.40 -4.63 -4.76
N LYS A 45 19.93 -5.52 -3.92
CA LYS A 45 19.24 -6.00 -2.72
C LYS A 45 19.12 -4.90 -1.66
N LYS A 46 17.92 -4.76 -1.10
CA LYS A 46 17.69 -4.04 0.17
C LYS A 46 17.41 -5.06 1.26
N ASP A 47 18.06 -4.94 2.39
CA ASP A 47 17.79 -5.79 3.55
C ASP A 47 16.65 -5.21 4.39
N PHE A 48 16.28 -5.95 5.44
CA PHE A 48 15.25 -5.54 6.38
C PHE A 48 15.78 -4.74 7.59
N ALA A 49 17.07 -4.40 7.64
CA ALA A 49 17.70 -3.82 8.83
C ALA A 49 17.05 -2.49 9.22
N ASP A 50 16.72 -1.65 8.24
CA ASP A 50 16.08 -0.34 8.44
C ASP A 50 14.68 -0.43 9.08
N PHE A 51 14.06 -1.62 9.08
CA PHE A 51 12.72 -1.83 9.64
C PHE A 51 12.75 -2.46 11.03
N VAL A 52 13.92 -2.87 11.53
CA VAL A 52 14.05 -3.54 12.85
C VAL A 52 13.73 -2.58 13.99
N GLU A 53 14.39 -1.42 14.03
CA GLU A 53 14.25 -0.46 15.12
C GLU A 53 12.81 0.09 15.25
N PRO A 54 12.11 0.52 14.17
CA PRO A 54 10.72 0.96 14.27
C PRO A 54 9.78 -0.12 14.85
N CYS A 55 9.98 -1.38 14.45
CA CYS A 55 9.18 -2.50 14.92
C CYS A 55 9.43 -2.81 16.41
N GLN A 56 10.71 -2.77 16.84
CA GLN A 56 11.09 -2.93 18.24
C GLN A 56 10.52 -1.83 19.13
N LYS A 57 10.59 -0.56 18.70
CA LYS A 57 10.00 0.60 19.43
C LYS A 57 8.50 0.43 19.68
N LEU A 58 7.79 -0.21 18.75
CA LEU A 58 6.35 -0.48 18.86
C LEU A 58 6.03 -1.82 19.55
N GLY A 59 7.01 -2.46 20.19
CA GLY A 59 6.80 -3.66 21.00
C GLY A 59 6.46 -4.92 20.19
N LYS A 60 6.80 -4.93 18.89
CA LYS A 60 6.70 -6.10 18.02
C LYS A 60 7.97 -6.24 17.21
N PRO A 61 9.01 -6.90 17.75
CA PRO A 61 10.23 -7.17 17.00
C PRO A 61 9.90 -7.80 15.64
N LEU A 62 10.64 -7.37 14.62
CA LEU A 62 10.55 -7.93 13.30
C LEU A 62 10.89 -9.42 13.36
N ARG A 63 10.18 -10.25 12.58
CA ARG A 63 10.52 -11.68 12.53
C ARG A 63 11.94 -11.85 11.96
N PRO A 64 12.68 -12.89 12.37
CA PRO A 64 13.91 -13.23 11.67
C PRO A 64 13.57 -13.59 10.23
N PHE A 65 14.08 -12.80 9.29
CA PHE A 65 14.07 -13.15 7.89
C PHE A 65 15.23 -14.11 7.62
N THR A 66 14.96 -15.17 6.88
CA THR A 66 15.94 -16.16 6.46
C THR A 66 16.96 -15.54 5.51
N LYS A 67 18.17 -16.10 5.48
CA LYS A 67 19.24 -15.64 4.60
C LYS A 67 18.78 -15.77 3.14
N GLY A 68 18.57 -14.63 2.47
CA GLY A 68 18.08 -14.57 1.10
C GLY A 68 16.74 -13.86 0.92
N GLU A 69 15.94 -13.71 1.99
CA GLU A 69 14.76 -12.84 1.99
C GLU A 69 15.21 -11.37 2.00
N THR A 70 14.91 -10.63 0.93
CA THR A 70 15.21 -9.20 0.80
C THR A 70 13.92 -8.38 0.76
N ALA A 71 14.03 -7.08 1.05
CA ALA A 71 12.91 -6.16 1.06
C ALA A 71 12.54 -5.72 -0.36
N HIS A 72 11.27 -5.88 -0.72
CA HIS A 72 10.68 -5.29 -1.92
C HIS A 72 10.12 -3.90 -1.58
N LEU A 73 10.92 -2.85 -1.77
CA LEU A 73 10.52 -1.46 -1.45
C LEU A 73 9.56 -0.91 -2.51
N ASP A 74 8.31 -1.34 -2.45
CA ASP A 74 7.23 -0.79 -3.26
C ASP A 74 6.01 -0.50 -2.37
N PRO A 75 5.70 0.78 -2.10
CA PRO A 75 6.40 1.98 -2.56
C PRO A 75 7.76 2.17 -1.90
N ASP A 76 8.69 2.77 -2.65
CA ASP A 76 9.89 3.35 -2.07
C ASP A 76 9.61 4.77 -1.60
N PHE A 77 9.32 4.93 -0.30
CA PHE A 77 9.00 6.23 0.29
C PHE A 77 10.19 7.21 0.36
N SER A 78 11.42 6.76 0.11
CA SER A 78 12.61 7.62 0.10
C SER A 78 12.80 8.26 -1.27
N TYR A 79 12.68 7.47 -2.34
CA TYR A 79 12.74 7.95 -3.71
C TYR A 79 11.39 8.42 -4.26
N LEU A 80 10.31 8.20 -3.51
CA LEU A 80 8.95 8.54 -3.88
C LEU A 80 8.49 7.92 -5.19
N THR A 81 8.88 6.67 -5.37
CA THR A 81 8.48 5.85 -6.50
C THR A 81 7.53 4.76 -6.04
N TYR A 82 6.65 4.36 -6.93
CA TYR A 82 5.78 3.19 -6.78
C TYR A 82 5.61 2.56 -8.15
N GLY A 83 5.48 1.25 -8.24
CA GLY A 83 5.24 0.60 -9.51
C GLY A 83 4.73 -0.80 -9.33
N ASP A 84 3.59 -1.16 -9.89
CA ASP A 84 3.13 -2.54 -9.83
C ASP A 84 2.16 -2.79 -10.99
N ILE A 85 2.62 -3.43 -12.08
CA ILE A 85 1.73 -4.27 -12.90
C ILE A 85 2.20 -5.73 -12.84
N CYS A 86 2.28 -6.29 -11.64
CA CYS A 86 2.36 -7.74 -11.53
C CYS A 86 1.05 -8.31 -12.09
N GLY A 87 1.14 -8.84 -13.31
CA GLY A 87 0.12 -9.70 -13.91
C GLY A 87 -0.03 -10.95 -13.07
N GLN A 88 -0.77 -10.90 -11.97
CA GLN A 88 -1.04 -12.12 -11.21
C GLN A 88 -2.02 -12.96 -11.99
N GLN A 89 -1.60 -14.19 -12.31
CA GLN A 89 -2.47 -15.20 -12.88
C GLN A 89 -3.43 -15.65 -11.78
N LEU A 90 -4.64 -15.12 -11.78
CA LEU A 90 -5.73 -15.55 -10.90
C LEU A 90 -6.71 -16.35 -11.75
N ASN A 91 -6.84 -17.64 -11.44
CA ASN A 91 -7.79 -18.54 -12.10
C ASN A 91 -7.67 -18.56 -13.64
N GLY A 92 -6.44 -18.57 -14.16
CA GLY A 92 -6.20 -18.60 -15.61
C GLY A 92 -6.38 -17.27 -16.35
N LYS A 93 -6.66 -16.16 -15.64
CA LYS A 93 -6.68 -14.80 -16.20
C LYS A 93 -5.52 -13.98 -15.62
N ILE A 94 -4.79 -13.28 -16.50
CA ILE A 94 -3.77 -12.31 -16.11
C ILE A 94 -4.50 -11.05 -15.62
N SER A 95 -4.40 -10.76 -14.32
CA SER A 95 -4.94 -9.53 -13.74
C SER A 95 -3.85 -8.46 -13.76
N TYR A 96 -4.02 -7.42 -14.58
CA TYR A 96 -3.13 -6.26 -14.61
C TYR A 96 -3.52 -5.27 -13.51
N ARG A 97 -3.14 -5.59 -12.27
CA ARG A 97 -3.49 -4.81 -11.06
C ARG A 97 -3.04 -3.35 -11.13
N GLY A 98 -1.97 -3.06 -11.87
CA GLY A 98 -1.47 -1.72 -12.13
C GLY A 98 -2.06 -0.98 -13.32
N SER A 99 -2.93 -1.59 -14.12
CA SER A 99 -3.54 -0.90 -15.26
C SER A 99 -4.23 0.42 -14.88
N PRO A 100 -4.85 0.59 -13.68
CA PRO A 100 -5.37 1.89 -13.26
C PRO A 100 -4.31 2.98 -13.09
N LEU A 101 -3.04 2.64 -12.84
CA LEU A 101 -1.96 3.63 -12.71
C LEU A 101 -1.79 4.43 -14.01
N LEU A 102 -1.90 3.80 -15.19
CA LEU A 102 -1.77 4.47 -16.48
C LEU A 102 -2.90 5.47 -16.77
N ALA A 103 -4.02 5.37 -16.06
CA ALA A 103 -5.15 6.26 -16.18
C ALA A 103 -5.03 7.53 -15.31
N LEU A 104 -4.02 7.57 -14.43
CA LEU A 104 -3.67 8.74 -13.62
C LEU A 104 -2.81 9.71 -14.43
N ASN A 105 -2.84 10.98 -14.06
CA ASN A 105 -2.02 12.04 -14.62
C ASN A 105 -1.23 12.76 -13.53
N GLU A 106 -0.46 13.78 -13.91
CA GLU A 106 0.11 14.72 -12.94
C GLU A 106 -0.98 15.26 -11.99
N ASP A 107 -0.61 15.48 -10.72
CA ASP A 107 -1.48 15.95 -9.64
C ASP A 107 -2.61 15.01 -9.18
N ASP A 108 -2.79 13.86 -9.83
CA ASP A 108 -3.58 12.77 -9.28
C ASP A 108 -2.87 12.10 -8.10
N LEU A 109 -3.60 11.27 -7.36
CA LEU A 109 -3.18 10.73 -6.07
C LEU A 109 -3.01 9.21 -6.10
N ILE A 110 -1.94 8.72 -5.48
CA ILE A 110 -1.86 7.35 -4.98
C ILE A 110 -1.90 7.40 -3.46
N VAL A 111 -2.82 6.65 -2.86
CA VAL A 111 -3.01 6.56 -1.42
C VAL A 111 -2.65 5.15 -0.98
N PHE A 112 -1.66 5.02 -0.12
CA PHE A 112 -1.19 3.74 0.37
C PHE A 112 -1.83 3.41 1.71
N TYR A 113 -2.40 2.22 1.83
CA TYR A 113 -2.93 1.71 3.08
C TYR A 113 -2.35 0.34 3.43
N SER A 114 -2.35 0.01 4.71
CA SER A 114 -1.93 -1.29 5.23
C SER A 114 -2.88 -1.77 6.32
N SER A 115 -2.92 -3.08 6.53
CA SER A 115 -3.38 -3.66 7.78
C SER A 115 -2.25 -3.60 8.81
N LEU A 116 -2.55 -3.20 10.04
CA LEU A 116 -1.59 -3.00 11.12
C LEU A 116 -2.03 -3.74 12.38
N ASP A 117 -1.09 -4.31 13.13
CA ASP A 117 -1.32 -5.00 14.39
C ASP A 117 -1.28 -3.98 15.54
N PRO A 118 -2.42 -3.65 16.19
CA PRO A 118 -2.45 -2.73 17.32
C PRO A 118 -1.73 -3.27 18.55
N ARG A 119 -1.31 -4.54 18.55
CA ARG A 119 -0.82 -5.30 19.70
C ARG A 119 -1.91 -5.45 20.75
N LYS A 120 -1.57 -6.13 21.85
CA LYS A 120 -2.41 -6.15 23.06
C LYS A 120 -2.35 -4.80 23.78
N THR A 121 -2.71 -3.72 23.11
CA THR A 121 -3.08 -2.47 23.77
C THR A 121 -4.56 -2.53 24.10
N GLN A 122 -4.95 -2.00 25.26
CA GLN A 122 -6.29 -2.15 25.87
C GLN A 122 -7.44 -2.04 24.85
N GLY A 123 -8.31 -3.05 24.80
CA GLY A 123 -9.56 -3.04 24.02
C GLY A 123 -9.55 -3.77 22.67
N PHE A 124 -8.39 -4.19 22.14
CA PHE A 124 -8.32 -4.97 20.91
C PHE A 124 -8.21 -6.48 21.19
N GLU A 125 -9.09 -7.26 20.56
CA GLU A 125 -8.96 -8.71 20.53
C GLU A 125 -7.70 -9.11 19.74
N LYS A 126 -7.11 -10.26 20.07
CA LYS A 126 -5.81 -10.73 19.51
C LYS A 126 -5.80 -10.85 17.96
N SER A 127 -6.97 -10.82 17.33
CA SER A 127 -7.17 -10.94 15.87
C SER A 127 -7.64 -9.65 15.18
N GLU A 128 -7.85 -8.55 15.90
CA GLU A 128 -8.33 -7.30 15.30
C GLU A 128 -7.15 -6.45 14.80
N LEU A 129 -7.20 -6.06 13.52
CA LEU A 129 -6.21 -5.28 12.80
C LEU A 129 -6.76 -3.88 12.54
N ILE A 130 -5.88 -2.91 12.44
CA ILE A 130 -6.22 -1.55 12.03
C ILE A 130 -5.86 -1.39 10.56
N TYR A 131 -6.85 -1.13 9.71
CA TYR A 131 -6.62 -0.73 8.33
C TYR A 131 -6.48 0.79 8.27
N ALA A 132 -5.32 1.28 7.86
CA ALA A 132 -4.99 2.69 7.89
C ALA A 132 -4.23 3.15 6.65
N ILE A 133 -4.47 4.40 6.23
CA ILE A 133 -3.60 5.09 5.27
C ILE A 133 -2.27 5.33 5.95
N ILE A 134 -1.19 4.97 5.26
CA ILE A 134 0.20 5.06 5.74
C ILE A 134 1.06 5.97 4.87
N GLY A 135 0.60 6.37 3.69
CA GLY A 135 1.35 7.22 2.78
C GLY A 135 0.48 7.77 1.66
N ILE A 136 0.92 8.88 1.08
CA ILE A 136 0.24 9.53 -0.05
C ILE A 136 1.29 10.04 -1.03
N TYR A 137 1.08 9.76 -2.31
CA TYR A 137 1.80 10.37 -3.42
C TYR A 137 0.90 11.30 -4.20
N ILE A 138 1.36 12.53 -4.38
CA ILE A 138 0.84 13.46 -5.39
C ILE A 138 1.73 13.31 -6.60
N LEU A 139 1.18 12.83 -7.72
CA LEU A 139 1.98 12.46 -8.87
C LEU A 139 2.68 13.67 -9.48
N ALA A 140 3.99 13.55 -9.69
CA ALA A 140 4.80 14.58 -10.35
C ALA A 140 4.61 14.58 -11.86
N MET A 141 4.15 13.47 -12.41
CA MET A 141 3.88 13.26 -13.83
C MET A 141 2.98 12.04 -14.01
N LYS A 142 2.47 11.85 -15.22
CA LYS A 142 1.79 10.61 -15.61
C LYS A 142 2.70 9.39 -15.37
N PRO A 143 2.22 8.29 -14.76
CA PRO A 143 3.00 7.07 -14.63
C PRO A 143 3.44 6.52 -15.99
N ARG A 144 4.68 6.03 -16.06
CA ARG A 144 5.34 5.58 -17.31
C ARG A 144 5.79 4.14 -17.20
N ARG A 145 5.98 3.44 -18.32
CA ARG A 145 6.56 2.09 -18.29
C ARG A 145 8.05 2.20 -17.95
N ALA A 146 8.58 1.22 -17.23
CA ALA A 146 10.00 1.18 -16.86
C ALA A 146 10.91 1.22 -18.11
N VAL A 147 10.51 0.54 -19.19
CA VAL A 147 11.22 0.54 -20.48
C VAL A 147 11.34 1.93 -21.13
N ASP A 148 10.38 2.82 -20.88
CA ASP A 148 10.41 4.20 -21.42
C ASP A 148 11.36 5.11 -20.62
N LEU A 149 11.60 4.76 -19.35
CA LEU A 149 12.49 5.50 -18.45
C LEU A 149 13.94 5.06 -18.58
N PHE A 150 14.14 3.76 -18.80
CA PHE A 150 15.44 3.10 -18.81
C PHE A 150 15.60 2.32 -20.13
N PRO A 151 15.84 2.99 -21.27
CA PRO A 151 15.84 2.34 -22.59
C PRO A 151 17.02 1.37 -22.80
N ASP A 152 18.15 1.58 -22.10
CA ASP A 152 19.35 0.74 -22.23
C ASP A 152 19.40 -0.42 -21.21
N HIS A 153 18.26 -0.83 -20.65
CA HIS A 153 18.20 -1.87 -19.62
C HIS A 153 19.04 -1.60 -18.36
N ARG A 154 19.33 -0.32 -18.07
CA ARG A 154 20.04 0.06 -16.85
C ARG A 154 19.10 -0.08 -15.66
N LEU A 155 19.53 -0.86 -14.67
CA LEU A 155 18.81 -1.02 -13.41
C LEU A 155 18.84 0.29 -12.62
N GLY A 156 17.71 0.66 -12.04
CA GLY A 156 17.58 1.80 -11.13
C GLY A 156 17.48 1.31 -9.70
N ASP A 157 18.20 1.92 -8.76
CA ASP A 157 18.04 1.63 -7.33
C ASP A 157 16.88 2.41 -6.69
N GLU A 158 16.08 3.13 -7.48
CA GLU A 158 15.07 4.06 -6.98
C GLU A 158 13.67 3.43 -6.85
N ASN A 159 13.44 2.27 -7.46
CA ASN A 159 12.16 1.56 -7.42
C ASN A 159 12.38 0.04 -7.37
N ALA A 160 11.56 -0.70 -6.60
CA ALA A 160 11.73 -2.15 -6.49
C ALA A 160 11.67 -2.88 -7.84
N HIS A 161 10.81 -2.41 -8.76
CA HIS A 161 10.64 -3.04 -10.07
C HIS A 161 11.85 -2.81 -10.99
N THR A 162 12.65 -1.77 -10.78
CA THR A 162 13.87 -1.53 -11.56
C THR A 162 15.16 -2.04 -10.89
N ARG A 163 15.06 -2.55 -9.66
CA ARG A 163 16.17 -3.24 -8.93
C ARG A 163 16.34 -4.70 -9.31
N VAL A 164 15.33 -5.26 -9.95
CA VAL A 164 15.30 -6.60 -10.57
C VAL A 164 15.32 -6.44 -12.09
N THR A 165 15.41 -7.54 -12.82
CA THR A 165 15.15 -7.53 -14.26
C THR A 165 13.69 -7.12 -14.52
N TYR A 166 13.47 -5.88 -14.94
CA TYR A 166 12.14 -5.39 -15.31
C TYR A 166 11.73 -5.80 -16.70
N THR A 167 10.43 -5.75 -16.93
CA THR A 167 9.75 -6.09 -18.16
C THR A 167 9.04 -4.88 -18.73
N GLU A 168 8.52 -5.07 -19.92
CA GLU A 168 7.59 -4.15 -20.57
C GLU A 168 6.30 -3.90 -19.78
N ALA A 169 5.95 -4.76 -18.82
CA ALA A 169 4.76 -4.58 -18.00
C ALA A 169 5.00 -3.66 -16.79
N ASP A 170 6.25 -3.43 -16.38
CA ASP A 170 6.53 -2.64 -15.18
C ASP A 170 6.21 -1.16 -15.42
N ILE A 171 5.46 -0.55 -14.49
CA ILE A 171 5.15 0.89 -14.48
C ILE A 171 5.87 1.52 -13.32
N ILE A 172 6.35 2.74 -13.50
CA ILE A 172 6.88 3.59 -12.46
C ILE A 172 6.02 4.85 -12.38
N ALA A 173 5.49 5.10 -11.20
CA ALA A 173 4.88 6.35 -10.77
C ALA A 173 5.88 7.09 -9.87
N THR A 174 6.06 8.39 -10.12
CA THR A 174 6.96 9.25 -9.33
C THR A 174 6.14 10.38 -8.71
N ALA A 175 6.37 10.65 -7.42
CA ALA A 175 5.63 11.66 -6.67
C ALA A 175 6.40 12.97 -6.49
N LYS A 176 5.67 14.05 -6.20
CA LYS A 176 6.22 15.37 -5.87
C LYS A 176 6.85 15.34 -4.48
N HIS A 177 8.17 15.53 -4.40
CA HIS A 177 8.95 15.36 -3.16
C HIS A 177 8.48 16.18 -1.97
N SER A 178 8.10 17.44 -2.18
CA SER A 178 7.77 18.36 -1.09
C SER A 178 6.43 18.08 -0.39
N ILE A 179 5.57 17.26 -1.00
CA ILE A 179 4.17 17.08 -0.59
C ILE A 179 3.71 15.62 -0.57
N SER A 180 4.64 14.68 -0.81
CA SER A 180 4.38 13.24 -0.87
C SER A 180 5.26 12.49 0.11
N GLY A 181 4.85 11.27 0.49
CA GLY A 181 5.68 10.37 1.28
C GLY A 181 4.88 9.52 2.25
N ARG A 182 5.64 8.81 3.11
CA ARG A 182 5.10 8.06 4.24
C ARG A 182 4.61 9.04 5.31
N LEU A 183 3.45 8.76 5.88
CA LEU A 183 2.96 9.51 7.03
C LEU A 183 3.76 9.14 8.28
N SER A 184 3.96 10.10 9.18
CA SER A 184 4.52 9.82 10.51
C SER A 184 3.52 9.12 11.43
N ARG A 185 2.22 9.35 11.21
CA ARG A 185 1.10 8.72 11.89
C ARG A 185 0.09 8.24 10.87
N CYS A 186 -0.40 7.01 11.04
CA CYS A 186 -1.37 6.45 10.12
C CYS A 186 -2.75 7.07 10.33
N ILE A 187 -3.63 6.99 9.32
CA ILE A 187 -5.02 7.44 9.42
C ILE A 187 -5.92 6.21 9.34
N PRO A 188 -6.54 5.76 10.45
CA PRO A 188 -7.42 4.60 10.43
C PRO A 188 -8.64 4.83 9.53
N ILE A 189 -8.82 3.97 8.53
CA ILE A 189 -9.89 4.05 7.53
C ILE A 189 -10.84 2.85 7.57
N GLY A 190 -10.47 1.77 8.27
CA GLY A 190 -11.29 0.57 8.37
C GLY A 190 -12.25 0.56 9.54
N GLU A 191 -13.39 -0.12 9.36
CA GLU A 191 -14.29 -0.58 10.42
C GLU A 191 -14.52 -2.09 10.28
N LEU A 192 -14.50 -2.81 11.42
CA LEU A 192 -14.78 -4.25 11.47
C LEU A 192 -16.24 -4.46 11.82
N ILE A 193 -17.04 -4.94 10.87
CA ILE A 193 -18.48 -5.14 11.04
C ILE A 193 -18.89 -6.58 10.68
N PRO A 194 -19.97 -7.12 11.28
CA PRO A 194 -20.56 -8.38 10.84
C PRO A 194 -21.00 -8.28 9.37
N SER A 195 -20.73 -9.32 8.59
CA SER A 195 -21.02 -9.38 7.16
C SER A 195 -21.85 -10.62 6.82
N GLY A 196 -23.01 -10.39 6.19
CA GLY A 196 -23.91 -11.44 5.71
C GLY A 196 -24.62 -12.21 6.84
N ASN A 197 -25.33 -13.27 6.46
CA ASN A 197 -26.16 -14.07 7.38
C ASN A 197 -25.35 -14.96 8.35
N THR A 198 -24.03 -15.05 8.17
CA THR A 198 -23.16 -15.91 8.98
C THR A 198 -22.61 -15.21 10.23
N GLY A 199 -22.79 -13.89 10.36
CA GLY A 199 -22.24 -13.10 11.47
C GLY A 199 -20.72 -12.94 11.45
N ALA A 200 -20.04 -13.42 10.40
CA ALA A 200 -18.58 -13.29 10.28
C ALA A 200 -18.16 -11.82 10.16
N LYS A 201 -17.22 -11.37 10.99
CA LYS A 201 -16.70 -10.01 10.93
C LYS A 201 -15.78 -9.81 9.72
N ARG A 202 -15.95 -8.70 8.98
CA ARG A 202 -15.08 -8.30 7.85
C ARG A 202 -14.76 -6.82 7.92
N TYR A 203 -13.64 -6.42 7.32
CA TYR A 203 -13.24 -5.01 7.27
C TYR A 203 -13.82 -4.30 6.06
N PHE A 204 -14.43 -3.16 6.33
CA PHE A 204 -14.96 -2.24 5.33
C PHE A 204 -14.34 -0.85 5.52
N LEU A 205 -14.37 -0.04 4.46
CA LEU A 205 -14.08 1.38 4.61
C LEU A 205 -15.15 2.00 5.53
N LYS A 206 -14.71 2.87 6.46
CA LYS A 206 -15.62 3.65 7.30
C LYS A 206 -16.68 4.34 6.45
N SER A 207 -17.94 4.20 6.85
CA SER A 207 -19.09 4.71 6.10
C SER A 207 -18.97 6.19 5.74
N ASP A 208 -18.49 7.04 6.66
CA ASP A 208 -18.35 8.47 6.41
C ASP A 208 -17.28 8.77 5.35
N LEU A 209 -16.16 8.04 5.36
CA LEU A 209 -15.13 8.12 4.32
C LEU A 209 -15.65 7.62 2.97
N PHE A 210 -16.37 6.50 2.96
CA PHE A 210 -16.97 5.95 1.74
C PHE A 210 -17.86 6.98 1.03
N HIS A 211 -18.74 7.65 1.77
CA HIS A 211 -19.58 8.70 1.20
C HIS A 211 -18.79 9.94 0.80
N LYS A 212 -17.79 10.37 1.60
CA LYS A 212 -16.93 11.52 1.27
C LYS A 212 -16.10 11.28 0.02
N TRP A 213 -15.72 10.05 -0.29
CA TRP A 213 -14.91 9.71 -1.48
C TRP A 213 -15.76 9.44 -2.74
N GLY A 214 -17.07 9.64 -2.66
CA GLY A 214 -17.98 9.37 -3.78
C GLY A 214 -18.18 7.88 -4.05
N GLY A 215 -17.88 7.02 -3.07
CA GLY A 215 -17.83 5.57 -3.23
C GLY A 215 -16.56 5.08 -3.91
N PHE A 216 -16.54 3.80 -4.28
CA PHE A 216 -15.50 3.22 -5.12
C PHE A 216 -16.10 2.78 -6.44
N SER A 217 -15.40 2.98 -7.55
CA SER A 217 -15.76 2.36 -8.82
C SER A 217 -15.31 0.89 -8.79
N LEU A 218 -16.14 0.02 -8.21
CA LEU A 218 -15.99 -1.43 -8.34
C LEU A 218 -16.96 -1.93 -9.41
N GLU A 219 -16.58 -2.96 -10.17
CA GLU A 219 -17.47 -3.69 -11.07
C GLU A 219 -18.62 -4.44 -10.33
N THR A 220 -18.77 -4.26 -9.01
CA THR A 220 -19.81 -4.92 -8.20
C THR A 220 -20.59 -3.89 -7.38
N ASN A 221 -21.92 -3.97 -7.47
CA ASN A 221 -22.93 -3.11 -6.81
C ASN A 221 -22.95 -3.22 -5.26
N ALA A 222 -21.80 -3.31 -4.59
CA ALA A 222 -21.74 -3.43 -3.15
C ALA A 222 -21.96 -2.06 -2.47
N LEU A 223 -22.95 -1.99 -1.57
CA LEU A 223 -23.31 -0.81 -0.75
C LEU A 223 -22.15 -0.31 0.15
N ARG A 224 -21.11 -1.12 0.36
CA ARG A 224 -19.82 -0.78 0.99
C ARG A 224 -18.71 -1.63 0.36
N SER A 225 -17.50 -1.08 0.21
CA SER A 225 -16.35 -1.86 -0.30
C SER A 225 -15.60 -2.57 0.82
N TYR A 226 -15.25 -3.83 0.54
CA TYR A 226 -14.31 -4.61 1.34
C TYR A 226 -12.90 -4.05 1.19
N ILE A 227 -12.27 -3.71 2.30
CA ILE A 227 -10.83 -3.34 2.31
C ILE A 227 -9.94 -4.54 2.67
N SER A 228 -10.54 -5.66 3.09
CA SER A 228 -9.81 -6.86 3.55
C SER A 228 -9.28 -7.75 2.44
N ASN A 229 -9.76 -7.61 1.19
CA ASN A 229 -9.43 -8.56 0.14
C ASN A 229 -8.16 -8.15 -0.62
N VAL A 230 -7.15 -9.01 -0.49
CA VAL A 230 -5.92 -9.20 -1.29
C VAL A 230 -4.98 -7.99 -1.41
N ALA A 231 -3.69 -8.18 -1.06
CA ALA A 231 -2.61 -7.29 -1.47
C ALA A 231 -2.71 -7.04 -3.00
N GLY A 232 -2.54 -5.80 -3.46
CA GLY A 232 -2.64 -5.44 -4.89
C GLY A 232 -4.05 -5.21 -5.46
N LEU A 233 -5.09 -5.07 -4.63
CA LEU A 233 -6.41 -4.58 -5.07
C LEU A 233 -6.43 -3.04 -5.11
N CYS A 234 -6.38 -2.49 -6.32
CA CYS A 234 -6.46 -1.07 -6.59
C CYS A 234 -7.92 -0.62 -6.60
N HIS A 235 -8.28 0.34 -5.74
CA HIS A 235 -9.61 0.96 -5.75
C HIS A 235 -9.51 2.39 -6.25
N SER A 236 -10.24 2.71 -7.31
CA SER A 236 -10.31 4.08 -7.83
C SER A 236 -11.43 4.85 -7.15
N PHE A 237 -11.18 6.12 -6.83
CA PHE A 237 -12.15 7.04 -6.24
C PHE A 237 -11.89 8.48 -6.71
N GLU A 238 -12.90 9.34 -6.56
CA GLU A 238 -12.78 10.77 -6.88
C GLU A 238 -12.74 11.59 -5.60
N MET A 239 -11.72 12.44 -5.45
CA MET A 239 -11.65 13.34 -4.30
C MET A 239 -12.57 14.55 -4.50
N PRO A 240 -13.39 14.92 -3.49
CA PRO A 240 -14.12 16.19 -3.51
C PRO A 240 -13.15 17.36 -3.65
N LYS A 241 -13.60 18.41 -4.36
CA LYS A 241 -12.80 19.62 -4.63
C LYS A 241 -12.24 20.33 -3.37
N ASN A 242 -12.75 20.00 -2.17
CA ASN A 242 -12.47 20.70 -0.92
C ASN A 242 -11.60 19.92 0.08
N PHE A 243 -10.90 18.84 -0.32
CA PHE A 243 -9.93 18.17 0.55
C PHE A 243 -8.67 19.05 0.70
N THR A 244 -8.81 20.12 1.49
CA THR A 244 -7.71 21.00 1.89
C THR A 244 -7.11 20.51 3.19
N ARG A 245 -5.79 20.66 3.28
CA ARG A 245 -4.93 20.23 4.40
C ARG A 245 -5.58 20.63 5.73
N GLY A 246 -5.88 19.64 6.58
CA GLY A 246 -6.08 19.91 8.00
C GLY A 246 -4.86 20.67 8.50
N SER A 247 -5.08 21.88 9.00
CA SER A 247 -4.05 22.78 9.49
C SER A 247 -3.12 22.04 10.44
N ARG A 248 -1.81 22.18 10.23
CA ARG A 248 -0.79 21.78 11.20
C ARG A 248 -1.14 22.47 12.53
N SER A 249 -1.46 21.68 13.55
CA SER A 249 -1.26 22.03 14.95
C SER A 249 0.10 21.52 15.38
#